data_AF-A9F8Y1-F1
#
_entry.id   AF-A9F8Y1-F1
#
_cell.length_a   1.000
_cell.length_b   1.000
_cell.length_c   1.000
_cell.angle_alpha   90.00
_cell.angle_beta   90.00
_cell.angle_gamma   90.00
#
_symmetry.space_group_name_H-M   'P 1'
#
loop_
_entity.id
_entity.type
_entity.pdbx_description
1 polymer ?
#
loop_
_entity_poly.entity_id
_entity_poly.type
_entity_poly.pdbx_seq_one_letter_code
_entity_poly.pdbx_strand_id
1 'polypeptide(L)'
;MASAPEFSASPSKLRYITAHPFRMAARTPGRRSPGARFPSVGGCRALRAPRRLAAAAAAALALCFAAPARADDVQQFELAKTRFDAGHYEEAVSRFAAMLDPANPPCERGPIEAEGKPCRISEPGLVERARGLAAAALVALRRTSEADAYIEKILLDNPVYSPNPAVFQPEVIDRFTAVRARIRARIEEVTRQKAEAQRAARLRVERGREDERRWVAELHRLAGRERVVAQNSRWTAMLPFGVGQFQNGDDGLGWFFLVSQAVAGGTSIVSAIALASYENVDISPRSSGQGGGPVQSVDIDALNSRIGTAAAVNRVAFGAFATLVAAGIAHAQITFVPERVSFRTRPVPPPPPSFTAAPTISVVPGGMVAGLTGRF
;
A
#
# COMPACT_ATOMS: atom_id res chain seq x y z
N MET A 1 53.79 42.22 -15.84
CA MET A 1 53.53 41.24 -16.92
C MET A 1 53.47 39.88 -16.26
N ALA A 2 52.39 39.10 -16.20
CA ALA A 2 51.18 39.07 -17.00
C ALA A 2 49.97 38.72 -16.10
N SER A 3 48.84 39.31 -16.45
CA SER A 3 47.52 39.14 -15.85
C SER A 3 46.85 37.86 -16.36
N ALA A 4 46.05 37.20 -15.52
CA ALA A 4 45.10 36.16 -15.92
C ALA A 4 43.71 36.47 -15.31
N PRO A 5 42.60 36.06 -15.97
CA PRO A 5 41.39 36.86 -16.00
C PRO A 5 40.26 36.36 -15.09
N GLU A 6 39.44 37.33 -14.66
CA GLU A 6 38.14 37.18 -14.01
C GLU A 6 37.12 36.50 -14.94
N PHE A 7 36.43 35.48 -14.42
CA PHE A 7 35.24 34.91 -15.06
C PHE A 7 33.99 35.32 -14.31
N SER A 8 33.20 36.14 -15.00
CA SER A 8 31.87 36.64 -14.66
C SER A 8 30.84 35.51 -14.62
N ALA A 9 30.04 35.45 -13.55
CA ALA A 9 28.82 34.64 -13.48
C ALA A 9 27.65 35.50 -12.98
N SER A 10 26.72 35.72 -13.91
CA SER A 10 25.49 36.50 -13.79
C SER A 10 24.43 35.76 -12.95
N PRO A 11 23.73 36.41 -12.01
CA PRO A 11 22.58 35.80 -11.34
C PRO A 11 21.29 36.06 -12.12
N SER A 12 20.75 34.99 -12.68
CA SER A 12 19.45 34.92 -13.34
C SER A 12 18.29 35.17 -12.36
N LYS A 13 17.41 36.07 -12.80
CA LYS A 13 16.14 36.50 -12.19
C LYS A 13 15.25 35.31 -11.78
N LEU A 14 15.04 35.12 -10.47
CA LEU A 14 13.90 34.34 -9.95
C LEU A 14 12.63 35.20 -9.99
N ARG A 15 11.69 34.84 -10.87
CA ARG A 15 10.32 35.33 -10.84
C ARG A 15 9.57 34.68 -9.67
N TYR A 16 9.15 35.49 -8.72
CA TYR A 16 8.12 35.13 -7.75
C TYR A 16 6.76 35.05 -8.46
N ILE A 17 6.15 33.86 -8.47
CA ILE A 17 4.73 33.68 -8.82
C ILE A 17 3.96 33.66 -7.49
N THR A 18 3.25 34.75 -7.23
CA THR A 18 2.27 34.91 -6.17
C THR A 18 1.02 34.08 -6.49
N ALA A 19 0.77 33.05 -5.68
CA ALA A 19 -0.49 32.31 -5.69
C ALA A 19 -1.47 32.94 -4.69
N HIS A 20 -2.61 33.42 -5.19
CA HIS A 20 -3.73 33.91 -4.39
C HIS A 20 -4.43 32.76 -3.64
N PRO A 21 -4.83 32.95 -2.36
CA PRO A 21 -5.74 32.03 -1.68
C PRO A 21 -7.19 32.35 -2.08
N PHE A 22 -7.81 31.45 -2.85
CA PHE A 22 -9.26 31.50 -3.08
C PHE A 22 -9.99 31.01 -1.83
N ARG A 23 -10.78 31.93 -1.30
CA ARG A 23 -11.55 31.84 -0.06
C ARG A 23 -12.86 31.08 -0.31
N MET A 24 -13.23 30.27 0.68
CA MET A 24 -14.51 29.56 0.82
C MET A 24 -15.75 30.42 0.47
N ALA A 25 -16.71 29.80 -0.20
CA ALA A 25 -18.12 30.11 -0.03
C ALA A 25 -18.95 28.82 -0.11
N ALA A 26 -19.51 28.44 1.03
CA ALA A 26 -20.52 27.40 1.15
C ALA A 26 -21.80 27.83 0.44
N ARG A 27 -22.40 26.93 -0.35
CA ARG A 27 -23.81 27.01 -0.77
C ARG A 27 -24.38 25.61 -0.94
N THR A 28 -25.09 25.16 0.09
CA THR A 28 -26.18 24.19 -0.02
C THR A 28 -27.31 24.76 -0.88
N PRO A 29 -27.93 23.93 -1.73
CA PRO A 29 -29.37 23.96 -1.83
C PRO A 29 -29.95 22.56 -1.66
N GLY A 30 -30.98 22.48 -0.82
CA GLY A 30 -31.78 21.29 -0.62
C GLY A 30 -32.46 20.83 -1.90
N ARG A 31 -32.58 19.52 -2.02
CA ARG A 31 -33.53 18.91 -2.95
C ARG A 31 -34.27 17.80 -2.22
N ARG A 32 -35.52 18.11 -1.90
CA ARG A 32 -36.56 17.13 -1.55
C ARG A 32 -36.72 16.19 -2.76
N SER A 33 -36.66 14.89 -2.52
CA SER A 33 -37.25 13.89 -3.41
C SER A 33 -38.15 12.96 -2.60
N PRO A 34 -39.23 12.44 -3.22
CA PRO A 34 -40.35 11.83 -2.54
C PRO A 34 -40.23 10.31 -2.42
N GLY A 35 -40.93 9.80 -1.41
CA GLY A 35 -41.35 8.43 -1.15
C GLY A 35 -40.90 7.31 -2.08
N ALA A 36 -40.11 6.39 -1.53
CA ALA A 36 -40.21 4.97 -1.83
C ALA A 36 -40.44 4.21 -0.52
N ARG A 37 -41.68 3.76 -0.31
CA ARG A 37 -42.02 2.79 0.75
C ARG A 37 -41.36 1.46 0.39
N PHE A 38 -40.44 1.00 1.22
CA PHE A 38 -40.04 -0.40 1.24
C PHE A 38 -40.74 -1.10 2.42
N PRO A 39 -41.23 -2.33 2.22
CA PRO A 39 -41.97 -3.07 3.24
C PRO A 39 -41.06 -3.45 4.41
N SER A 40 -41.63 -3.30 5.61
CA SER A 40 -41.05 -3.75 6.87
C SER A 40 -40.84 -5.27 6.85
N VAL A 41 -39.58 -5.69 6.87
CA VAL A 41 -39.21 -7.09 7.17
C VAL A 41 -38.56 -7.13 8.54
N GLY A 42 -39.21 -7.84 9.45
CA GLY A 42 -38.58 -8.61 10.54
C GLY A 42 -37.70 -7.85 11.51
N GLY A 43 -38.27 -7.46 12.65
CA GLY A 43 -37.49 -7.06 13.82
C GLY A 43 -36.63 -8.23 14.34
N CYS A 44 -35.33 -8.18 14.07
CA CYS A 44 -34.33 -8.90 14.86
C CYS A 44 -33.88 -7.98 15.99
N ARG A 45 -34.24 -8.36 17.22
CA ARG A 45 -33.74 -7.76 18.47
C ARG A 45 -32.21 -7.83 18.45
N ALA A 46 -31.56 -6.70 18.19
CA ALA A 46 -30.13 -6.55 18.42
C ALA A 46 -29.88 -6.61 19.94
N LEU A 47 -29.45 -7.79 20.40
CA LEU A 47 -28.91 -7.99 21.73
C LEU A 47 -27.76 -7.01 21.93
N ARG A 48 -27.95 -6.06 22.85
CA ARG A 48 -26.88 -5.24 23.41
C ARG A 48 -25.90 -6.18 24.12
N ALA A 49 -24.88 -6.63 23.40
CA ALA A 49 -23.75 -7.34 23.99
C ALA A 49 -23.02 -6.39 24.96
N PRO A 50 -22.72 -6.84 26.19
CA PRO A 50 -22.18 -5.96 27.21
C PRO A 50 -20.73 -5.59 26.89
N ARG A 51 -20.44 -4.29 26.84
CA ARG A 51 -19.08 -3.68 26.78
C ARG A 51 -18.08 -4.24 27.81
N ARG A 52 -18.55 -5.02 28.80
CA ARG A 52 -17.72 -5.71 29.79
C ARG A 52 -16.92 -6.90 29.23
N LEU A 53 -17.37 -7.52 28.13
CA LEU A 53 -16.63 -8.64 27.51
C LEU A 53 -15.41 -8.16 26.71
N ALA A 54 -15.49 -7.00 26.06
CA ALA A 54 -14.37 -6.43 25.31
C ALA A 54 -13.24 -5.94 26.24
N ALA A 55 -13.58 -5.41 27.42
CA ALA A 55 -12.60 -5.03 28.44
C ALA A 55 -11.89 -6.25 29.06
N ALA A 56 -12.62 -7.35 29.27
CA ALA A 56 -12.03 -8.60 29.77
C ALA A 56 -11.07 -9.24 28.76
N ALA A 57 -11.40 -9.20 27.46
CA ALA A 57 -10.53 -9.72 26.41
C ALA A 57 -9.24 -8.89 26.24
N ALA A 58 -9.32 -7.55 26.38
CA ALA A 58 -8.14 -6.69 26.32
C ALA A 58 -7.23 -6.84 27.56
N ALA A 59 -7.81 -7.02 28.75
CA ALA A 59 -7.05 -7.31 29.97
C ALA A 59 -6.39 -8.71 29.93
N ALA A 60 -7.07 -9.71 29.37
CA ALA A 60 -6.50 -11.03 29.14
C ALA A 60 -5.34 -10.98 28.13
N LEU A 61 -5.43 -10.18 27.07
CA LEU A 61 -4.33 -10.01 26.11
C LEU A 61 -3.13 -9.28 26.73
N ALA A 62 -3.35 -8.28 27.60
CA ALA A 62 -2.28 -7.57 28.29
C ALA A 62 -1.53 -8.46 29.32
N LEU A 63 -2.22 -9.43 29.93
CA LEU A 63 -1.60 -10.44 30.80
C LEU A 63 -0.75 -11.46 30.04
N CYS A 64 -1.00 -11.68 28.75
CA CYS A 64 -0.21 -12.59 27.90
C CYS A 64 1.13 -12.00 27.42
N PHE A 65 1.34 -10.67 27.51
CA PHE A 65 2.59 -10.01 27.10
C PHE A 65 3.46 -9.56 28.28
N ALA A 66 3.10 -9.92 29.51
CA ALA A 66 4.02 -9.78 30.63
C ALA A 66 5.18 -10.76 30.40
N ALA A 67 6.29 -10.24 29.86
CA ALA A 67 7.56 -10.95 29.88
C ALA A 67 7.76 -11.50 31.30
N PRO A 68 8.12 -12.78 31.47
CA PRO A 68 8.25 -13.37 32.79
C PRO A 68 9.30 -12.58 33.57
N ALA A 69 8.87 -11.73 34.51
CA ALA A 69 9.74 -11.14 35.51
C ALA A 69 10.41 -12.28 36.28
N ARG A 70 11.71 -12.46 36.05
CA ARG A 70 12.54 -13.59 36.49
C ARG A 70 13.15 -13.36 37.87
N ALA A 71 12.29 -13.21 38.88
CA ALA A 71 12.75 -13.00 40.25
C ALA A 71 13.58 -14.19 40.78
N ASP A 72 13.33 -15.40 40.25
CA ASP A 72 13.94 -16.63 40.75
C ASP A 72 15.42 -16.79 40.35
N ASP A 73 15.84 -16.30 39.18
CA ASP A 73 17.24 -16.35 38.72
C ASP A 73 18.16 -15.60 39.70
N VAL A 74 17.72 -14.44 40.20
CA VAL A 74 18.46 -13.62 41.17
C VAL A 74 18.51 -14.31 42.52
N GLN A 75 17.41 -14.89 42.99
CA GLN A 75 17.36 -15.58 44.28
C GLN A 75 18.31 -16.79 44.32
N GLN A 76 18.35 -17.60 43.27
CA GLN A 76 19.26 -18.74 43.17
C GLN A 76 20.72 -18.31 43.09
N PHE A 77 21.00 -17.22 42.36
CA PHE A 77 22.32 -16.62 42.33
C PHE A 77 22.76 -16.14 43.73
N GLU A 78 21.91 -15.43 44.47
CA GLU A 78 22.22 -14.96 45.82
C GLU A 78 22.44 -16.13 46.79
N LEU A 79 21.69 -17.23 46.66
CA LEU A 79 21.92 -18.44 47.46
C LEU A 79 23.30 -19.07 47.21
N ALA A 80 23.79 -19.08 45.98
CA ALA A 80 25.16 -19.53 45.70
C ALA A 80 26.21 -18.51 46.16
N LYS A 81 25.92 -17.21 45.99
CA LYS A 81 26.80 -16.13 46.44
C LYS A 81 26.97 -16.11 47.96
N THR A 82 25.92 -16.33 48.75
CA THR A 82 26.05 -16.41 50.21
C THR A 82 27.00 -17.53 50.66
N ARG A 83 27.02 -18.68 49.95
CA ARG A 83 27.99 -19.76 50.21
C ARG A 83 29.42 -19.36 49.85
N PHE A 84 29.59 -18.63 48.76
CA PHE A 84 30.86 -18.04 48.37
C PHE A 84 31.36 -17.04 49.44
N ASP A 85 30.51 -16.10 49.85
CA ASP A 85 30.82 -15.07 50.84
C ASP A 85 31.15 -15.69 52.23
N ALA A 86 30.55 -16.83 52.56
CA ALA A 86 30.85 -17.60 53.76
C ALA A 86 32.16 -18.42 53.69
N GLY A 87 32.86 -18.41 52.54
CA GLY A 87 34.09 -19.19 52.33
C GLY A 87 33.88 -20.68 52.03
N HIS A 88 32.64 -21.12 51.82
CA HIS A 88 32.32 -22.50 51.42
C HIS A 88 32.49 -22.68 49.91
N TYR A 89 33.73 -22.60 49.43
CA TYR A 89 34.04 -22.54 48.00
C TYR A 89 33.63 -23.79 47.21
N GLU A 90 33.74 -25.00 47.75
CA GLU A 90 33.31 -26.25 47.06
C GLU A 90 31.78 -26.29 46.85
N GLU A 91 31.01 -25.90 47.87
CA GLU A 91 29.55 -25.79 47.76
C GLU A 91 29.15 -24.68 46.78
N ALA A 92 29.87 -23.56 46.79
CA ALA A 92 29.62 -22.46 45.86
C ALA A 92 29.86 -22.91 44.40
N VAL A 93 30.99 -23.57 44.11
CA VAL A 93 31.33 -24.04 42.76
C VAL A 93 30.30 -25.05 42.26
N SER A 94 29.91 -26.03 43.08
CA SER A 94 28.89 -27.02 42.68
C SER A 94 27.55 -26.38 42.37
N ARG A 95 27.10 -25.42 43.17
CA ARG A 95 25.87 -24.64 42.91
C ARG A 95 25.99 -23.78 41.65
N PHE A 96 27.10 -23.07 41.45
CA PHE A 96 27.33 -22.29 40.24
C PHE A 96 27.40 -23.17 38.99
N ALA A 97 28.06 -24.32 39.06
CA ALA A 97 28.14 -25.26 37.96
C ALA A 97 26.75 -25.77 37.57
N ALA A 98 25.93 -26.12 38.56
CA ALA A 98 24.57 -26.60 38.33
C ALA A 98 23.69 -25.52 37.69
N MET A 99 23.80 -24.25 38.10
CA MET A 99 23.02 -23.18 37.47
C MET A 99 23.52 -22.72 36.09
N LEU A 100 24.76 -23.05 35.75
CA LEU A 100 25.36 -22.73 34.46
C LEU A 100 25.26 -23.87 33.45
N ASP A 101 24.83 -25.06 33.88
CA ASP A 101 24.69 -26.24 33.04
C ASP A 101 23.49 -26.09 32.09
N PRO A 102 23.69 -26.17 30.75
CA PRO A 102 22.60 -26.13 29.80
C PRO A 102 21.62 -27.31 29.92
N ALA A 103 22.02 -28.43 30.53
CA ALA A 103 21.17 -29.61 30.73
C ALA A 103 20.08 -29.39 31.78
N ASN A 104 20.27 -28.44 32.70
CA ASN A 104 19.29 -28.14 33.73
C ASN A 104 18.15 -27.28 33.16
N PRO A 105 16.90 -27.50 33.62
CA PRO A 105 15.77 -26.69 33.20
C PRO A 105 15.96 -25.23 33.64
N PRO A 106 15.44 -24.24 32.90
CA PRO A 106 15.46 -22.85 33.35
C PRO A 106 14.76 -22.73 34.72
N CYS A 107 15.22 -21.82 35.56
CA CYS A 107 14.55 -21.56 36.84
C CYS A 107 13.11 -21.09 36.59
N GLU A 108 12.13 -21.91 36.99
CA GLU A 108 10.69 -21.60 36.92
C GLU A 108 10.21 -20.89 38.19
N ARG A 109 9.09 -20.16 38.09
CA ARG A 109 8.44 -19.51 39.24
C ARG A 109 7.76 -20.55 40.13
N GLY A 110 8.14 -20.60 41.40
CA GLY A 110 7.45 -21.38 42.43
C GLY A 110 8.33 -21.63 43.65
N PRO A 111 7.80 -22.16 44.76
CA PRO A 111 8.61 -22.55 45.90
C PRO A 111 9.52 -23.74 45.50
N ILE A 112 10.74 -23.43 45.06
CA ILE A 112 11.79 -24.40 44.66
C ILE A 112 12.29 -25.23 45.88
N GLU A 113 11.80 -24.96 47.08
CA GLU A 113 12.16 -25.71 48.29
C GLU A 113 11.69 -27.18 48.26
N ALA A 114 10.74 -27.55 47.39
CA ALA A 114 10.13 -28.87 47.43
C ALA A 114 10.97 -30.02 46.82
N GLU A 115 11.98 -29.74 45.97
CA GLU A 115 12.71 -30.83 45.30
C GLU A 115 14.24 -30.70 45.21
N GLY A 116 14.86 -29.58 45.63
CA GLY A 116 16.33 -29.47 45.62
C GLY A 116 17.00 -29.68 44.25
N LYS A 117 16.23 -29.59 43.15
CA LYS A 117 16.73 -29.79 41.79
C LYS A 117 17.47 -28.53 41.31
N PRO A 118 18.66 -28.67 40.71
CA PRO A 118 19.38 -27.53 40.17
C PRO A 118 18.65 -26.94 38.97
N CYS A 119 18.57 -25.61 38.90
CA CYS A 119 17.95 -24.89 37.80
C CYS A 119 18.94 -23.92 37.14
N ARG A 120 18.72 -23.65 35.86
CA ARG A 120 19.62 -22.88 35.00
C ARG A 120 19.24 -21.40 34.95
N ILE A 121 20.20 -20.53 35.22
CA ILE A 121 20.05 -19.07 35.05
C ILE A 121 20.13 -18.71 33.56
N SER A 122 19.24 -17.82 33.08
CA SER A 122 19.19 -17.46 31.65
C SER A 122 19.61 -16.03 31.37
N GLU A 123 19.63 -15.15 32.38
CA GLU A 123 20.00 -13.76 32.18
C GLU A 123 21.51 -13.62 31.90
N PRO A 124 21.93 -13.00 30.77
CA PRO A 124 23.34 -12.92 30.39
C PRO A 124 24.23 -12.27 31.46
N GLY A 125 23.74 -11.22 32.11
CA GLY A 125 24.49 -10.51 33.16
C GLY A 125 24.62 -11.29 34.47
N LEU A 126 23.67 -12.18 34.78
CA LEU A 126 23.80 -13.11 35.92
C LEU A 126 24.73 -14.27 35.58
N VAL A 127 24.62 -14.80 34.36
CA VAL A 127 25.50 -15.87 33.87
C VAL A 127 26.96 -15.44 33.90
N GLU A 128 27.27 -14.23 33.44
CA GLU A 128 28.63 -13.68 33.48
C GLU A 128 29.15 -13.55 34.93
N ARG A 129 28.34 -12.97 35.83
CA ARG A 129 28.69 -12.82 37.25
C ARG A 129 28.87 -14.17 37.96
N ALA A 130 27.99 -15.13 37.71
CA ALA A 130 28.06 -16.47 38.27
C ALA A 130 29.32 -17.21 37.84
N ARG A 131 29.70 -17.12 36.56
CA ARG A 131 30.97 -17.68 36.06
C ARG A 131 32.17 -16.99 36.70
N GLY A 132 32.11 -15.67 36.90
CA GLY A 132 33.17 -14.91 37.57
C GLY A 132 33.39 -15.38 39.01
N LEU A 133 32.31 -15.51 39.79
CA LEU A 133 32.37 -16.01 41.17
C LEU A 133 32.78 -17.48 41.25
N ALA A 134 32.33 -18.32 40.32
CA ALA A 134 32.77 -19.71 40.22
C ALA A 134 34.28 -19.81 39.94
N ALA A 135 34.80 -18.99 39.01
CA ALA A 135 36.23 -18.92 38.74
C ALA A 135 37.02 -18.46 39.98
N ALA A 136 36.52 -17.45 40.70
CA ALA A 136 37.14 -16.97 41.94
C ALA A 136 37.20 -18.07 43.02
N ALA A 137 36.10 -18.83 43.20
CA ALA A 137 36.03 -19.93 44.15
C ALA A 137 37.02 -21.05 43.78
N LEU A 138 37.13 -21.39 42.50
CA LEU A 138 38.08 -22.37 42.00
C LEU A 138 39.55 -21.92 42.18
N VAL A 139 39.84 -20.63 42.03
CA VAL A 139 41.16 -20.07 42.33
C VAL A 139 41.49 -20.22 43.82
N ALA A 140 40.54 -19.92 44.71
CA ALA A 140 40.72 -20.10 46.15
C ALA A 140 40.99 -21.58 46.52
N LEU A 141 40.33 -22.52 45.83
CA LEU A 141 40.55 -23.97 45.95
C LEU A 141 41.80 -24.49 45.23
N ARG A 142 42.61 -23.61 44.62
CA ARG A 142 43.80 -23.95 43.82
C ARG A 142 43.51 -24.80 42.56
N ARG A 143 42.23 -24.93 42.16
CA ARG A 143 41.77 -25.65 40.95
C ARG A 143 41.85 -24.74 39.71
N THR A 144 43.05 -24.29 39.39
CA THR A 144 43.28 -23.23 38.39
C THR A 144 42.94 -23.63 36.94
N SER A 145 43.04 -24.91 36.59
CA SER A 145 42.67 -25.41 35.25
C SER A 145 41.16 -25.28 35.00
N GLU A 146 40.34 -25.54 36.01
CA GLU A 146 38.88 -25.40 35.92
C GLU A 146 38.47 -23.93 35.94
N ALA A 147 39.15 -23.10 36.74
CA ALA A 147 38.93 -21.66 36.75
C ALA A 147 39.18 -21.05 35.36
N ASP A 148 40.25 -21.48 34.68
CA ASP A 148 40.58 -21.06 33.33
C ASP A 148 39.47 -21.36 32.32
N ALA A 149 38.80 -22.50 32.45
CA ALA A 149 37.70 -22.86 31.56
C ALA A 149 36.50 -21.91 31.71
N TYR A 150 36.20 -21.47 32.93
CA TYR A 150 35.16 -20.46 33.16
C TYR A 150 35.59 -19.07 32.65
N ILE A 151 36.84 -18.67 32.92
CA ILE A 151 37.40 -17.40 32.45
C ILE A 151 37.40 -17.33 30.92
N GLU A 152 37.82 -18.41 30.25
CA GLU A 152 37.81 -18.49 28.80
C GLU A 152 36.40 -18.33 28.24
N LYS A 153 35.41 -19.00 28.81
CA LYS A 153 34.00 -18.82 28.41
C LYS A 153 33.54 -17.37 28.55
N ILE A 154 33.86 -16.71 29.67
CA ILE A 154 33.52 -15.29 29.89
C ILE A 154 34.13 -14.41 28.79
N LEU A 155 35.43 -14.59 28.51
CA LEU A 155 36.15 -13.75 27.55
C LEU A 155 35.75 -14.00 26.09
N LEU A 156 35.31 -15.21 25.74
CA LEU A 156 34.78 -15.52 24.40
C LEU A 156 33.36 -14.95 24.20
N ASP A 157 32.56 -14.92 25.27
CA ASP A 157 31.23 -14.32 25.24
C ASP A 157 31.32 -12.79 25.23
N ASN A 158 32.15 -12.22 26.11
CA ASN A 158 32.39 -10.79 26.30
C ASN A 158 33.90 -10.45 26.32
N PRO A 159 34.50 -10.11 25.17
CA PRO A 159 35.93 -9.76 25.06
C PRO A 159 36.38 -8.55 25.90
N VAL A 160 35.44 -7.66 26.23
CA VAL A 160 35.70 -6.39 26.94
C VAL A 160 35.56 -6.57 28.45
N TYR A 161 35.05 -7.72 28.92
CA TYR A 161 34.86 -8.00 30.34
C TYR A 161 36.14 -7.72 31.14
N SER A 162 36.02 -6.99 32.25
CA SER A 162 37.13 -6.78 33.19
C SER A 162 36.62 -7.08 34.60
N PRO A 163 37.26 -8.00 35.35
CA PRO A 163 36.87 -8.27 36.73
C PRO A 163 37.01 -7.00 37.58
N ASN A 164 36.01 -6.74 38.43
CA ASN A 164 36.01 -5.59 39.33
C ASN A 164 37.01 -5.82 40.50
N PRO A 165 38.02 -4.96 40.70
CA PRO A 165 38.98 -5.09 41.80
C PRO A 165 38.37 -5.04 43.20
N ALA A 166 37.19 -4.43 43.36
CA ALA A 166 36.50 -4.39 44.65
C ALA A 166 35.82 -5.72 45.01
N VAL A 167 35.56 -6.58 44.02
CA VAL A 167 34.84 -7.85 44.20
C VAL A 167 35.78 -9.05 44.14
N PHE A 168 36.82 -8.98 43.29
CA PHE A 168 37.73 -10.08 43.05
C PHE A 168 39.11 -9.82 43.67
N GLN A 169 39.70 -10.86 44.26
CA GLN A 169 41.05 -10.81 44.79
C GLN A 169 42.09 -10.62 43.66
N PRO A 170 43.25 -10.01 43.93
CA PRO A 170 44.30 -9.77 42.93
C PRO A 170 44.68 -11.02 42.12
N GLU A 171 44.74 -12.18 42.78
CA GLU A 171 45.10 -13.46 42.15
C GLU A 171 44.12 -13.87 41.05
N VAL A 172 42.83 -13.58 41.24
CA VAL A 172 41.79 -13.84 40.24
C VAL A 172 41.97 -12.90 39.04
N ILE A 173 42.25 -11.62 39.30
CA ILE A 173 42.46 -10.60 38.26
C ILE A 173 43.69 -10.94 37.40
N ASP A 174 44.79 -11.33 38.04
CA ASP A 174 46.00 -11.78 37.37
C ASP A 174 45.72 -13.00 36.50
N ARG A 175 44.87 -13.92 36.98
CA ARG A 175 44.46 -15.08 36.19
C ARG A 175 43.63 -14.69 34.97
N PHE A 176 42.69 -13.76 35.10
CA PHE A 176 41.95 -13.20 33.95
C PHE A 176 42.88 -12.59 32.91
N THR A 177 43.92 -11.87 33.36
CA THR A 177 44.93 -11.26 32.49
C THR A 177 45.75 -12.33 31.76
N ALA A 178 46.20 -13.36 32.48
CA ALA A 178 46.97 -14.47 31.90
C ALA A 178 46.15 -15.28 30.87
N VAL A 179 44.90 -15.61 31.18
CA VAL A 179 44.02 -16.35 30.26
C VAL A 179 43.73 -15.50 29.01
N ARG A 180 43.43 -14.20 29.17
CA ARG A 180 43.22 -13.29 28.03
C ARG A 180 44.42 -13.25 27.09
N ALA A 181 45.63 -13.15 27.64
CA ALA A 181 46.86 -13.16 26.85
C ALA A 181 46.99 -14.48 26.07
N ARG A 182 46.69 -15.61 26.70
CA ARG A 182 46.75 -16.96 26.08
C ARG A 182 45.73 -17.14 24.95
N ILE A 183 44.50 -16.66 25.11
CA ILE A 183 43.40 -16.90 24.14
C ILE A 183 43.15 -15.73 23.18
N ARG A 184 44.04 -14.73 23.14
CA ARG A 184 43.86 -13.50 22.34
C ARG A 184 43.49 -13.77 20.87
N ALA A 185 44.20 -14.69 20.22
CA ALA A 185 43.91 -15.05 18.83
C ALA A 185 42.49 -15.64 18.67
N ARG A 186 42.02 -16.42 19.64
CA ARG A 186 40.66 -16.99 19.65
C ARG A 186 39.60 -15.91 19.87
N ILE A 187 39.87 -14.93 20.74
CA ILE A 187 38.99 -13.77 20.95
C ILE A 187 38.85 -12.96 19.66
N GLU A 188 39.96 -12.69 18.95
CA GLU A 188 39.95 -11.95 17.69
C GLU A 188 39.15 -12.68 16.60
N GLU A 189 39.32 -14.02 16.49
CA GLU A 189 38.54 -14.87 15.58
C GLU A 189 37.03 -14.79 15.86
N VAL A 190 36.62 -15.03 17.10
CA VAL A 190 35.19 -15.01 17.49
C VAL A 190 34.59 -13.62 17.30
N THR A 191 35.36 -12.56 17.58
CA THR A 191 34.92 -11.18 17.36
C THR A 191 34.71 -10.89 15.88
N ARG A 192 35.62 -11.36 15.01
CA ARG A 192 35.48 -11.22 13.55
C ARG A 192 34.24 -11.96 13.03
N GLN A 193 34.05 -13.21 13.45
CA GLN A 193 32.87 -14.02 13.07
C GLN A 193 31.55 -13.37 13.52
N LYS A 194 31.49 -12.87 14.77
CA LYS A 194 30.32 -12.14 15.29
C LYS A 194 30.05 -10.87 14.45
N ALA A 195 31.09 -10.12 14.10
CA ALA A 195 30.95 -8.91 13.28
C ALA A 195 30.45 -9.23 11.85
N GLU A 196 30.96 -10.28 11.21
CA GLU A 196 30.52 -10.75 9.90
C GLU A 196 29.06 -11.24 9.94
N ALA A 197 28.69 -12.03 10.94
CA ALA A 197 27.32 -12.49 11.14
C ALA A 197 26.34 -11.32 11.34
N GLN A 198 26.73 -10.30 12.14
CA GLN A 198 25.92 -9.10 12.32
C GLN A 198 25.76 -8.30 11.02
N ARG A 199 26.84 -8.14 10.24
CA ARG A 199 26.78 -7.49 8.91
C ARG A 199 25.87 -8.26 7.96
N ALA A 200 26.00 -9.58 7.90
CA ALA A 200 25.14 -10.43 7.08
C ALA A 200 23.67 -10.36 7.50
N ALA A 201 23.38 -10.34 8.80
CA ALA A 201 22.01 -10.18 9.32
C ALA A 201 21.40 -8.82 8.94
N ARG A 202 22.17 -7.73 9.06
CA ARG A 202 21.74 -6.39 8.64
C ARG A 202 21.40 -6.34 7.15
N LEU A 203 22.29 -6.86 6.31
CA LEU A 203 22.06 -6.94 4.85
C LEU A 203 20.85 -7.79 4.48
N ARG A 204 20.59 -8.89 5.20
CA ARG A 204 19.37 -9.71 4.99
C ARG A 204 18.10 -8.93 5.31
N VAL A 205 18.09 -8.16 6.40
CA VAL A 205 16.94 -7.32 6.78
C VAL A 205 16.73 -6.20 5.77
N GLU A 206 17.80 -5.55 5.30
CA GLU A 206 17.72 -4.49 4.29
C GLU A 206 17.19 -5.02 2.95
N ARG A 207 17.72 -6.14 2.45
CA ARG A 207 17.23 -6.79 1.23
C ARG A 207 15.75 -7.16 1.34
N GLY A 208 15.34 -7.76 2.46
CA GLY A 208 13.94 -8.09 2.70
C GLY A 208 13.01 -6.87 2.63
N ARG A 209 13.45 -5.71 3.16
CA ARG A 209 12.70 -4.45 3.07
C ARG A 209 12.63 -3.89 1.65
N GLU A 210 13.70 -4.03 0.86
CA GLU A 210 13.70 -3.61 -0.55
C GLU A 210 12.79 -4.47 -1.40
N ASP A 211 12.82 -5.80 -1.20
CA ASP A 211 11.97 -6.74 -1.91
C ASP A 211 10.49 -6.52 -1.57
N GLU A 212 10.16 -6.26 -0.30
CA GLU A 212 8.81 -5.90 0.11
C GLU A 212 8.32 -4.60 -0.57
N ARG A 213 9.17 -3.57 -0.65
CA ARG A 213 8.84 -2.32 -1.34
C ARG A 213 8.59 -2.53 -2.84
N ARG A 214 9.44 -3.33 -3.50
CA ARG A 214 9.27 -3.68 -4.92
C ARG A 214 7.99 -4.46 -5.13
N TRP A 215 7.68 -5.39 -4.22
CA TRP A 215 6.45 -6.15 -4.29
C TRP A 215 5.22 -5.26 -4.14
N VAL A 216 5.17 -4.40 -3.12
CA VAL A 216 4.07 -3.46 -2.93
C VAL A 216 3.91 -2.50 -4.12
N ALA A 217 5.01 -2.04 -4.71
CA ALA A 217 4.95 -1.19 -5.91
C ALA A 217 4.36 -1.93 -7.13
N GLU A 218 4.74 -3.19 -7.34
CA GLU A 218 4.18 -4.01 -8.42
C GLU A 218 2.70 -4.35 -8.18
N LEU A 219 2.33 -4.68 -6.94
CA LEU A 219 0.92 -4.81 -6.54
C LEU A 219 0.12 -3.57 -6.88
N HIS A 220 0.65 -2.39 -6.55
CA HIS A 220 -0.02 -1.13 -6.84
C HIS A 220 -0.17 -0.88 -8.34
N ARG A 221 0.86 -1.23 -9.12
CA ARG A 221 0.82 -1.15 -10.59
C ARG A 221 -0.24 -2.06 -11.21
N LEU A 222 -0.35 -3.30 -10.71
CA LEU A 222 -1.33 -4.28 -11.19
C LEU A 222 -2.75 -3.92 -10.75
N ALA A 223 -2.93 -3.54 -9.48
CA ALA A 223 -4.22 -3.17 -8.91
C ALA A 223 -4.77 -1.84 -9.44
N GLY A 224 -3.89 -0.94 -9.91
CA GLY A 224 -4.28 0.35 -10.50
C GLY A 224 -4.87 0.25 -11.91
N ARG A 225 -4.86 -0.93 -12.55
CA ARG A 225 -5.39 -1.13 -13.90
C ARG A 225 -6.67 -1.96 -13.84
N GLU A 226 -7.78 -1.36 -14.26
CA GLU A 226 -9.03 -2.07 -14.47
C GLU A 226 -9.18 -2.39 -15.96
N ARG A 227 -9.43 -3.67 -16.27
CA ARG A 227 -9.76 -4.13 -17.62
C ARG A 227 -11.25 -3.87 -17.84
N VAL A 228 -11.58 -2.81 -18.58
CA VAL A 228 -12.95 -2.51 -18.99
C VAL A 228 -13.18 -3.15 -20.36
N VAL A 229 -14.06 -4.14 -20.41
CA VAL A 229 -14.52 -4.78 -21.65
C VAL A 229 -15.80 -4.07 -22.08
N ALA A 230 -15.73 -3.28 -23.15
CA ALA A 230 -16.92 -2.73 -23.79
C ALA A 230 -17.46 -3.76 -24.79
N GLN A 231 -18.71 -4.19 -24.59
CA GLN A 231 -19.39 -5.06 -25.54
C GLN A 231 -20.08 -4.20 -26.61
N ASN A 232 -19.78 -4.51 -27.86
CA ASN A 232 -20.41 -3.89 -29.01
C ASN A 232 -21.63 -4.70 -29.44
N SER A 233 -22.65 -4.02 -29.98
CA SER A 233 -23.90 -4.63 -30.41
C SER A 233 -24.05 -4.56 -31.92
N ARG A 234 -24.37 -5.69 -32.56
CA ARG A 234 -24.59 -5.76 -34.01
C ARG A 234 -25.76 -4.89 -34.48
N TRP A 235 -26.75 -4.64 -33.63
CA TRP A 235 -27.87 -3.75 -33.94
C TRP A 235 -27.44 -2.30 -34.04
N THR A 236 -26.54 -1.86 -33.15
CA THR A 236 -25.97 -0.51 -33.22
C THR A 236 -25.14 -0.34 -34.49
N ALA A 237 -24.45 -1.40 -34.95
CA ALA A 237 -23.72 -1.39 -36.21
C ALA A 237 -24.61 -1.31 -37.48
N MET A 238 -25.94 -1.47 -37.37
CA MET A 238 -26.89 -1.28 -38.48
C MET A 238 -27.36 0.17 -38.62
N LEU A 239 -27.01 1.06 -37.69
CA LEU A 239 -27.46 2.44 -37.75
C LEU A 239 -26.75 3.19 -38.89
N PRO A 240 -27.48 4.04 -39.64
CA PRO A 240 -26.87 4.91 -40.65
C PRO A 240 -25.97 5.96 -40.00
N PHE A 241 -25.33 6.78 -40.85
CA PHE A 241 -24.42 7.86 -40.48
C PHE A 241 -23.10 7.40 -39.85
N GLY A 242 -22.58 6.23 -40.26
CA GLY A 242 -21.24 5.80 -39.86
C GLY A 242 -21.14 5.26 -38.42
N VAL A 243 -22.27 5.08 -37.71
CA VAL A 243 -22.30 4.67 -36.30
C VAL A 243 -21.64 3.30 -36.08
N GLY A 244 -21.82 2.36 -37.00
CA GLY A 244 -21.17 1.05 -36.93
C GLY A 244 -19.65 1.10 -37.10
N GLN A 245 -19.16 1.98 -37.97
CA GLN A 245 -17.72 2.19 -38.19
C GLN A 245 -17.05 2.79 -36.95
N PHE A 246 -17.69 3.77 -36.30
CA PHE A 246 -17.21 4.32 -35.03
C PHE A 246 -17.20 3.26 -33.92
N GLN A 247 -18.22 2.40 -33.88
CA GLN A 247 -18.27 1.29 -32.93
C GLN A 247 -17.13 0.27 -33.16
N ASN A 248 -16.78 0.02 -34.42
CA ASN A 248 -15.68 -0.86 -34.80
C ASN A 248 -14.29 -0.21 -34.65
N GLY A 249 -14.22 1.11 -34.44
CA GLY A 249 -12.98 1.86 -34.25
C GLY A 249 -12.36 2.43 -35.54
N ASP A 250 -13.10 2.37 -36.65
CA ASP A 250 -12.71 2.91 -37.94
C ASP A 250 -13.20 4.36 -38.09
N ASP A 251 -12.61 5.27 -37.30
CA ASP A 251 -13.09 6.66 -37.19
C ASP A 251 -13.11 7.39 -38.55
N GLY A 252 -12.14 7.12 -39.42
CA GLY A 252 -12.07 7.73 -40.75
C GLY A 252 -13.24 7.34 -41.66
N LEU A 253 -13.60 6.06 -41.67
CA LEU A 253 -14.76 5.57 -42.44
C LEU A 253 -16.08 6.01 -41.79
N GLY A 254 -16.13 6.10 -40.46
CA GLY A 254 -17.27 6.67 -39.73
C GLY A 254 -17.56 8.09 -40.18
N TRP A 255 -16.54 8.97 -40.21
CA TRP A 255 -16.70 10.34 -40.68
C TRP A 255 -17.07 10.44 -42.16
N PHE A 256 -16.46 9.59 -43.01
CA PHE A 256 -16.79 9.55 -44.43
C PHE A 256 -18.28 9.27 -44.65
N PHE A 257 -18.80 8.16 -44.09
CA PHE A 257 -20.21 7.81 -44.25
C PHE A 257 -21.14 8.84 -43.60
N LEU A 258 -20.79 9.37 -42.42
CA LEU A 258 -21.56 10.41 -41.75
C LEU A 258 -21.72 11.65 -42.65
N VAL A 259 -20.63 12.18 -43.19
CA VAL A 259 -20.64 13.39 -44.02
C VAL A 259 -21.34 13.13 -45.36
N SER A 260 -20.99 12.06 -46.07
CA SER A 260 -21.58 11.77 -47.38
C SER A 260 -23.08 11.49 -47.30
N GLN A 261 -23.54 10.78 -46.27
CA GLN A 261 -24.97 10.52 -46.07
C GLN A 261 -25.71 11.78 -45.59
N ALA A 262 -25.11 12.61 -44.73
CA ALA A 262 -25.71 13.87 -44.32
C ALA A 262 -25.91 14.83 -45.51
N VAL A 263 -24.91 14.93 -46.39
CA VAL A 263 -25.02 15.74 -47.62
C VAL A 263 -26.09 15.17 -48.54
N ALA A 264 -26.01 13.89 -48.91
CA ALA A 264 -26.95 13.28 -49.85
C ALA A 264 -28.40 13.28 -49.31
N GLY A 265 -28.57 12.91 -48.04
CA GLY A 265 -29.88 12.93 -47.38
C GLY A 265 -30.43 14.34 -47.21
N GLY A 266 -29.59 15.29 -46.81
CA GLY A 266 -29.95 16.71 -46.70
C GLY A 266 -30.38 17.30 -48.05
N THR A 267 -29.61 17.04 -49.11
CA THR A 267 -29.97 17.45 -50.48
C THR A 267 -31.30 16.85 -50.91
N SER A 268 -31.54 15.56 -50.64
CA SER A 268 -32.83 14.91 -50.97
C SER A 268 -34.00 15.57 -50.24
N ILE A 269 -33.87 15.84 -48.93
CA ILE A 269 -34.93 16.50 -48.15
C ILE A 269 -35.22 17.90 -48.70
N VAL A 270 -34.19 18.71 -48.95
CA VAL A 270 -34.35 20.08 -49.47
C VAL A 270 -34.99 20.05 -50.87
N SER A 271 -34.55 19.15 -51.75
CA SER A 271 -35.14 19.01 -53.08
C SER A 271 -36.60 18.52 -53.04
N ALA A 272 -36.95 17.65 -52.09
CA ALA A 272 -38.33 17.21 -51.90
C ALA A 272 -39.25 18.35 -51.41
N ILE A 273 -38.77 19.18 -50.46
CA ILE A 273 -39.51 20.36 -50.00
C ILE A 273 -39.69 21.36 -51.15
N ALA A 274 -38.64 21.59 -51.95
CA ALA A 274 -38.72 22.45 -53.13
C ALA A 274 -39.77 21.94 -54.13
N LEU A 275 -39.79 20.63 -54.40
CA LEU A 275 -40.79 20.01 -55.28
C LEU A 275 -42.22 20.21 -54.75
N ALA A 276 -42.45 19.95 -53.46
CA ALA A 276 -43.74 20.16 -52.82
C ALA A 276 -44.18 21.64 -52.86
N SER A 277 -43.25 22.59 -52.78
CA SER A 277 -43.56 24.01 -52.90
C SER A 277 -44.04 24.41 -54.31
N TYR A 278 -43.54 23.73 -55.35
CA TYR A 278 -43.96 23.98 -56.73
C TYR A 278 -45.31 23.35 -57.08
N GLU A 279 -45.65 22.21 -56.46
CA GLU A 279 -46.95 21.54 -56.67
C GLU A 279 -48.12 22.30 -56.02
N ASN A 280 -47.87 23.11 -54.98
CA ASN A 280 -48.90 23.90 -54.29
C ASN A 280 -49.21 25.25 -54.98
N VAL A 281 -48.71 25.49 -56.20
CA VAL A 281 -49.04 26.71 -56.97
C VAL A 281 -50.32 26.46 -57.76
N ASP A 282 -51.46 26.98 -57.28
CA ASP A 282 -52.75 26.93 -57.99
C ASP A 282 -52.71 27.77 -59.28
N ILE A 283 -52.57 27.10 -60.42
CA ILE A 283 -52.76 27.71 -61.73
C ILE A 283 -54.26 27.64 -62.05
N SER A 284 -55.06 28.52 -61.44
CA SER A 284 -56.43 28.73 -61.90
C SER A 284 -56.41 29.50 -63.22
N PRO A 285 -56.91 28.95 -64.34
CA PRO A 285 -57.09 29.74 -65.56
C PRO A 285 -58.14 30.81 -65.27
N ARG A 286 -57.70 32.06 -65.05
CA ARG A 286 -58.62 33.18 -64.89
C ARG A 286 -59.30 33.41 -66.24
N SER A 287 -60.59 33.08 -66.31
CA SER A 287 -61.45 33.42 -67.44
C SER A 287 -61.24 34.88 -67.82
N SER A 288 -60.86 35.12 -69.07
CA SER A 288 -60.64 36.45 -69.65
C SER A 288 -61.92 37.29 -69.54
N GLY A 289 -62.00 38.09 -68.48
CA GLY A 289 -63.15 38.93 -68.18
C GLY A 289 -62.82 39.95 -67.09
N GLN A 290 -62.35 41.12 -67.53
CA GLN A 290 -62.53 42.43 -66.87
C GLN A 290 -61.78 42.67 -65.54
N GLY A 291 -60.70 43.48 -65.60
CA GLY A 291 -60.11 44.16 -64.44
C GLY A 291 -58.57 44.23 -64.47
N GLY A 292 -58.01 45.39 -64.82
CA GLY A 292 -56.58 45.62 -65.08
C GLY A 292 -55.67 45.65 -63.85
N GLY A 293 -55.32 44.48 -63.32
CA GLY A 293 -54.14 44.29 -62.46
C GLY A 293 -52.97 43.67 -63.25
N PRO A 294 -51.69 43.85 -62.82
CA PRO A 294 -50.54 43.27 -63.50
C PRO A 294 -50.67 41.73 -63.52
N VAL A 295 -50.80 41.19 -64.73
CA VAL A 295 -50.92 39.75 -64.97
C VAL A 295 -49.57 39.11 -64.68
N GLN A 296 -49.47 38.35 -63.60
CA GLN A 296 -48.31 37.52 -63.33
C GLN A 296 -48.39 36.30 -64.25
N SER A 297 -47.92 36.44 -65.48
CA SER A 297 -47.79 35.32 -66.43
C SER A 297 -46.72 34.39 -65.91
N VAL A 298 -47.12 33.29 -65.29
CA VAL A 298 -46.21 32.22 -64.90
C VAL A 298 -45.81 31.47 -66.18
N ASP A 299 -44.52 31.50 -66.50
CA ASP A 299 -43.94 30.72 -67.59
C ASP A 299 -43.99 29.23 -67.22
N ILE A 300 -44.96 28.52 -67.82
CA ILE A 300 -45.23 27.10 -67.57
C ILE A 300 -44.05 26.23 -67.98
N ASP A 301 -43.32 26.59 -69.03
CA ASP A 301 -42.20 25.81 -69.53
C ASP A 301 -40.98 25.96 -68.62
N ALA A 302 -40.71 27.17 -68.13
CA ALA A 302 -39.68 27.41 -67.12
C ALA A 302 -40.00 26.73 -65.79
N LEU A 303 -41.27 26.68 -65.37
CA LEU A 303 -41.71 25.99 -64.16
C LEU A 303 -41.56 24.47 -64.30
N ASN A 304 -42.03 23.89 -65.41
CA ASN A 304 -41.91 22.45 -65.69
C ASN A 304 -40.43 22.00 -65.75
N SER A 305 -39.55 22.81 -66.32
CA SER A 305 -38.10 22.55 -66.33
C SER A 305 -37.49 22.52 -64.92
N ARG A 306 -37.90 23.45 -64.03
CA ARG A 306 -37.45 23.47 -62.63
C ARG A 306 -37.98 22.29 -61.82
N ILE A 307 -39.24 21.92 -62.02
CA ILE A 307 -39.86 20.73 -61.42
C ILE A 307 -39.10 19.48 -61.86
N GLY A 308 -38.84 19.33 -63.16
CA GLY A 308 -38.07 18.21 -63.71
C GLY A 308 -36.66 18.12 -63.15
N THR A 309 -35.97 19.25 -63.02
CA THR A 309 -34.62 19.33 -62.44
C THR A 309 -34.63 18.98 -60.95
N ALA A 310 -35.55 19.55 -60.17
CA ALA A 310 -35.67 19.26 -58.74
C ALA A 310 -36.02 17.79 -58.47
N ALA A 311 -36.90 17.20 -59.29
CA ALA A 311 -37.24 15.78 -59.21
C ALA A 311 -36.05 14.88 -59.58
N ALA A 312 -35.28 15.23 -60.61
CA ALA A 312 -34.06 14.50 -60.98
C ALA A 312 -33.00 14.57 -59.87
N VAL A 313 -32.74 15.77 -59.34
CA VAL A 313 -31.79 15.97 -58.23
C VAL A 313 -32.23 15.19 -56.99
N ASN A 314 -33.51 15.22 -56.63
CA ASN A 314 -34.02 14.47 -55.48
C ASN A 314 -33.81 12.95 -55.66
N ARG A 315 -34.13 12.40 -56.85
CA ARG A 315 -33.96 10.96 -57.12
C ARG A 315 -32.49 10.53 -57.06
N VAL A 316 -31.59 11.35 -57.62
CA VAL A 316 -30.15 11.07 -57.58
C VAL A 316 -29.62 11.17 -56.15
N ALA A 317 -29.98 12.23 -55.42
CA ALA A 317 -29.56 12.43 -54.03
C ALA A 317 -30.08 11.31 -53.11
N PHE A 318 -31.36 10.94 -53.25
CA PHE A 318 -31.96 9.83 -52.51
C PHE A 318 -31.31 8.49 -52.85
N GLY A 319 -31.08 8.20 -54.14
CA GLY A 319 -30.41 6.98 -54.58
C GLY A 319 -28.98 6.89 -54.05
N ALA A 320 -28.23 7.98 -54.09
CA ALA A 320 -26.89 8.08 -53.50
C ALA A 320 -26.93 7.85 -51.99
N PHE A 321 -27.87 8.49 -51.29
CA PHE A 321 -28.07 8.30 -49.85
C PHE A 321 -28.37 6.84 -49.50
N ALA A 322 -29.36 6.23 -50.15
CA ALA A 322 -29.76 4.84 -49.90
C ALA A 322 -28.61 3.86 -50.16
N THR A 323 -27.86 4.07 -51.24
CA THR A 323 -26.68 3.24 -51.58
C THR A 323 -25.58 3.38 -50.53
N LEU A 324 -25.29 4.60 -50.08
CA LEU A 324 -24.30 4.86 -49.03
C LEU A 324 -24.72 4.25 -47.69
N VAL A 325 -26.01 4.26 -47.35
CA VAL A 325 -26.53 3.62 -46.13
C VAL A 325 -26.35 2.11 -46.21
N ALA A 326 -26.77 1.47 -47.30
CA ALA A 326 -26.62 0.02 -47.47
C ALA A 326 -25.15 -0.42 -47.45
N ALA A 327 -24.28 0.30 -48.16
CA ALA A 327 -22.84 0.04 -48.16
C ALA A 327 -22.21 0.23 -46.78
N GLY A 328 -22.61 1.28 -46.05
CA GLY A 328 -22.17 1.53 -44.69
C GLY A 328 -22.58 0.41 -43.73
N ILE A 329 -23.83 -0.05 -43.78
CA ILE A 329 -24.30 -1.16 -42.93
C ILE A 329 -23.56 -2.45 -43.25
N ALA A 330 -23.46 -2.82 -44.54
CA ALA A 330 -22.76 -4.03 -44.96
C ALA A 330 -21.31 -4.02 -44.49
N HIS A 331 -20.61 -2.90 -44.67
CA HIS A 331 -19.24 -2.75 -44.23
C HIS A 331 -19.11 -2.89 -42.70
N ALA A 332 -19.96 -2.22 -41.92
CA ALA A 332 -19.93 -2.28 -40.47
C ALA A 332 -20.22 -3.70 -39.91
N GLN A 333 -21.05 -4.50 -40.59
CA GLN A 333 -21.28 -5.89 -40.21
C GLN A 333 -20.09 -6.79 -40.52
N ILE A 334 -19.39 -6.55 -41.63
CA ILE A 334 -18.20 -7.31 -42.03
C ILE A 334 -17.04 -7.01 -41.08
N THR A 335 -16.84 -5.74 -40.71
CA THR A 335 -15.75 -5.32 -39.81
C THR A 335 -16.12 -5.35 -38.33
N PHE A 336 -17.23 -6.02 -37.98
CA PHE A 336 -17.77 -6.00 -36.62
C PHE A 336 -16.80 -6.61 -35.60
N VAL A 337 -16.39 -5.79 -34.63
CA VAL A 337 -15.57 -6.22 -33.49
C VAL A 337 -16.46 -6.33 -32.24
N PRO A 338 -16.68 -7.55 -31.69
CA PRO A 338 -17.65 -7.78 -30.61
C PRO A 338 -17.22 -7.19 -29.27
N GLU A 339 -15.92 -7.17 -28.98
CA GLU A 339 -15.38 -6.71 -27.70
C GLU A 339 -14.17 -5.81 -27.91
N ARG A 340 -14.17 -4.67 -27.21
CA ARG A 340 -13.00 -3.79 -27.14
C ARG A 340 -12.50 -3.74 -25.71
N VAL A 341 -11.27 -4.20 -25.54
CA VAL A 341 -10.59 -4.19 -24.24
C VAL A 341 -9.86 -2.87 -24.09
N SER A 342 -10.22 -2.09 -23.08
CA SER A 342 -9.49 -0.88 -22.69
C SER A 342 -9.04 -0.98 -21.24
N PHE A 343 -7.85 -0.46 -20.96
CA PHE A 343 -7.33 -0.38 -19.60
C PHE A 343 -7.59 1.02 -19.08
N ARG A 344 -8.38 1.12 -18.00
CA ARG A 344 -8.63 2.39 -17.31
C ARG A 344 -7.90 2.39 -15.98
N THR A 345 -7.25 3.51 -15.66
CA THR A 345 -6.65 3.72 -14.34
C THR A 345 -7.77 3.83 -13.31
N ARG A 346 -7.76 2.95 -12.30
CA ARG A 346 -8.68 3.00 -11.17
C ARG A 346 -7.95 3.60 -9.96
N PRO A 347 -8.60 4.47 -9.16
CA PRO A 347 -8.06 4.85 -7.87
C PRO A 347 -7.97 3.61 -6.96
N VAL A 348 -6.75 3.22 -6.61
CA VAL A 348 -6.51 2.17 -5.63
C VAL A 348 -6.92 2.72 -4.26
N PRO A 349 -7.73 2.01 -3.46
CA PRO A 349 -8.05 2.46 -2.11
C PRO A 349 -6.74 2.66 -1.33
N PRO A 350 -6.64 3.73 -0.52
CA PRO A 350 -5.46 3.96 0.29
C PRO A 350 -5.22 2.72 1.18
N PRO A 351 -3.94 2.38 1.44
CA PRO A 351 -3.64 1.29 2.35
C PRO A 351 -4.40 1.51 3.67
N PRO A 352 -4.95 0.44 4.29
CA PRO A 352 -5.61 0.57 5.57
C PRO A 352 -4.65 1.26 6.55
N PRO A 353 -5.15 2.12 7.45
CA PRO A 353 -4.31 2.76 8.44
C PRO A 353 -3.51 1.68 9.16
N SER A 354 -2.18 1.78 9.09
CA SER A 354 -1.30 0.86 9.79
C SER A 354 -1.55 1.04 11.28
N PHE A 355 -2.06 0.00 11.93
CA PHE A 355 -2.27 -0.02 13.38
C PHE A 355 -0.91 0.19 14.05
N THR A 356 -0.65 1.44 14.42
CA THR A 356 0.57 1.82 15.12
C THR A 356 0.17 2.00 16.57
N ALA A 357 0.26 0.92 17.35
CA ALA A 357 0.05 0.95 18.79
C ALA A 357 1.40 1.14 19.48
N ALA A 358 1.64 2.31 20.05
CA ALA A 358 2.80 2.57 20.89
C ALA A 358 2.41 2.35 22.36
N PRO A 359 3.17 1.55 23.13
CA PRO A 359 2.99 1.50 24.57
C PRO A 359 3.39 2.86 25.16
N THR A 360 2.50 3.43 25.97
CA THR A 360 2.77 4.63 26.76
C THR A 360 2.71 4.27 28.24
N ILE A 361 3.64 4.81 29.02
CA ILE A 361 3.65 4.67 30.47
C ILE A 361 3.53 6.08 31.03
N SER A 362 2.44 6.34 31.76
CA SER A 362 2.19 7.62 32.42
C SER A 362 2.27 7.42 33.93
N VAL A 363 3.04 8.28 34.59
CA VAL A 363 3.15 8.30 36.06
C VAL A 363 2.08 9.25 36.59
N VAL A 364 1.21 8.75 37.48
CA VAL A 364 0.16 9.53 38.15
C VAL A 364 0.37 9.49 39.66
N PRO A 365 -0.02 10.52 40.42
CA PRO A 365 0.07 10.49 41.88
C PRO A 365 -0.73 9.30 42.43
N GLY A 366 -0.02 8.31 43.00
CA GLY A 366 -0.60 7.04 43.47
C GLY A 366 -0.32 5.81 42.61
N GLY A 367 0.41 5.90 41.48
CA GLY A 367 0.85 4.73 40.72
C GLY A 367 1.33 4.98 39.29
N MET A 368 1.72 3.90 38.60
CA MET A 368 2.03 3.92 37.16
C MET A 368 0.87 3.31 36.38
N VAL A 369 0.44 3.97 35.31
CA VAL A 369 -0.56 3.46 34.37
C VAL A 369 0.12 3.19 33.03
N ALA A 370 0.02 1.95 32.54
CA ALA A 370 0.41 1.59 31.18
C ALA A 370 -0.82 1.64 30.27
N GLY A 371 -0.70 2.33 29.13
CA GLY A 371 -1.74 2.42 28.11
C GLY A 371 -1.17 2.15 26.72
N LEU A 372 -2.04 1.90 25.75
CA LEU A 372 -1.67 1.91 24.33
C LEU A 372 -2.20 3.20 23.72
N THR A 373 -1.32 4.00 23.12
CA THR A 373 -1.73 5.13 22.29
C THR A 373 -1.47 4.78 20.83
N GLY A 374 -2.44 5.04 19.97
CA GLY A 374 -2.31 4.72 18.56
C GLY A 374 -3.27 5.53 17.70
N ARG A 375 -2.94 5.63 16.41
CA ARG A 375 -3.87 6.09 15.38
C ARG A 375 -4.65 4.87 14.90
N PHE A 376 -5.98 4.94 15.01
CA PHE A 376 -6.93 3.92 14.58
C PHE A 376 -7.61 4.37 13.29
#